data_AF-R1CPC8-F1
#
_entry.id   AF-R1CPC8-F1
#
_cell.length_a   1.000
_cell.length_b   1.000
_cell.length_c   1.000
_cell.angle_alpha   90.00
_cell.angle_beta   90.00
_cell.angle_gamma   90.00
#
_symmetry.space_group_name_H-M   'P 1'
#
loop_
_entity.id
_entity.type
_entity.pdbx_description
1 polymer ?
#
loop_
_entity_poly.entity_id
_entity_poly.type
_entity_poly.pdbx_seq_one_letter_code
_entity_poly.pdbx_strand_id
1 'polypeptide(L)'
;MKIINKIVSDLKEFVDFFKIKYKYDQRGVLKRYRLKSGLNKKLKDDIWYDLFLEKAAYNYCAKFLLIKFFEDTGRIGSKINKSGLEKWHDLVTNIGAQYGNLYKLAESDMVELEEMRIPFKKVDYDIYEIDDELAEFMIEKLKEYDFKTFSYQTLYKIFTSMYLNDKRQGPSLQYFYKPANAIEYILDIKNHEENLVQ
;
A
#
# COMPACT_ATOMS: atom_id res chain seq x y z
N MET A 1 -13.79 -6.15 -15.56
CA MET A 1 -13.82 -4.67 -15.46
C MET A 1 -14.57 -4.18 -14.21
N LYS A 2 -15.78 -4.69 -13.90
CA LYS A 2 -16.54 -4.30 -12.69
C LYS A 2 -15.77 -4.52 -11.37
N ILE A 3 -15.11 -5.68 -11.21
CA ILE A 3 -14.34 -6.00 -9.98
C ILE A 3 -13.12 -5.09 -9.77
N ILE A 4 -12.35 -4.82 -10.83
CA ILE A 4 -11.19 -3.90 -10.79
C ILE A 4 -11.64 -2.51 -10.33
N ASN A 5 -12.75 -2.00 -10.87
CA ASN A 5 -13.27 -0.69 -10.47
C ASN A 5 -13.69 -0.66 -8.99
N LYS A 6 -14.25 -1.77 -8.47
CA LYS A 6 -14.62 -1.88 -7.06
C LYS A 6 -13.38 -1.87 -6.15
N ILE A 7 -12.36 -2.66 -6.48
CA ILE A 7 -11.07 -2.65 -5.77
C ILE A 7 -10.45 -1.24 -5.80
N VAL A 8 -10.43 -0.59 -6.96
CA VAL A 8 -9.94 0.79 -7.10
C VAL A 8 -10.71 1.76 -6.21
N SER A 9 -12.03 1.63 -6.08
CA SER A 9 -12.85 2.44 -5.18
C SER A 9 -12.45 2.21 -3.73
N ASP A 10 -12.36 0.96 -3.31
CA ASP A 10 -12.00 0.57 -1.95
C ASP A 10 -10.61 1.10 -1.54
N LEU A 11 -9.64 1.00 -2.44
CA LEU A 11 -8.29 1.52 -2.20
C LEU A 11 -8.26 3.06 -2.14
N LYS A 12 -9.12 3.75 -2.91
CA LYS A 12 -9.24 5.22 -2.82
C LYS A 12 -9.88 5.66 -1.52
N GLU A 13 -10.89 4.94 -1.04
CA GLU A 13 -11.49 5.20 0.27
C GLU A 13 -10.45 5.04 1.39
N PHE A 14 -9.55 4.06 1.30
CA PHE A 14 -8.43 3.94 2.23
C PHE A 14 -7.48 5.15 2.15
N VAL A 15 -7.15 5.62 0.95
CA VAL A 15 -6.30 6.81 0.79
C VAL A 15 -6.94 8.02 1.47
N ASP A 16 -8.25 8.23 1.27
CA ASP A 16 -8.97 9.33 1.91
C ASP A 16 -8.99 9.16 3.44
N PHE A 17 -9.23 7.94 3.95
CA PHE A 17 -9.21 7.64 5.38
C PHE A 17 -7.84 7.89 6.02
N PHE A 18 -6.77 7.40 5.39
CA PHE A 18 -5.40 7.60 5.82
C PHE A 18 -5.03 9.10 5.88
N LYS A 19 -5.40 9.87 4.84
CA LYS A 19 -5.17 11.31 4.80
C LYS A 19 -5.90 12.03 5.93
N ILE A 20 -7.15 11.66 6.23
CA ILE A 20 -7.93 12.25 7.33
C ILE A 20 -7.24 11.97 8.67
N LYS A 21 -6.87 10.71 8.92
CA LYS A 21 -6.25 10.26 10.17
C LYS A 21 -4.93 10.98 10.46
N TYR A 22 -4.08 11.14 9.45
CA TYR A 22 -2.73 11.68 9.62
C TYR A 22 -2.54 13.15 9.21
N LYS A 23 -3.61 13.87 8.85
CA LYS A 23 -3.57 15.26 8.36
C LYS A 23 -2.75 16.24 9.23
N TYR A 24 -2.77 16.04 10.54
CA TYR A 24 -2.10 16.91 11.51
C TYR A 24 -0.92 16.24 12.22
N ASP A 25 -0.69 14.96 11.97
CA ASP A 25 0.35 14.19 12.62
C ASP A 25 1.73 14.42 11.97
N GLN A 26 2.78 14.27 12.75
CA GLN A 26 4.18 14.34 12.32
C GLN A 26 4.59 15.65 11.59
N ARG A 27 3.82 16.74 11.72
CA ARG A 27 4.10 18.02 11.02
C ARG A 27 5.52 18.55 11.24
N GLY A 28 6.07 18.36 12.43
CA GLY A 28 7.47 18.71 12.74
C GLY A 28 8.48 17.90 11.92
N VAL A 29 8.22 16.61 11.73
CA VAL A 29 9.06 15.73 10.92
C VAL A 29 8.89 16.03 9.43
N LEU A 30 7.65 16.27 8.97
CA LEU A 30 7.37 16.63 7.58
C LEU A 30 8.06 17.94 7.17
N LYS A 31 8.16 18.93 8.06
CA LYS A 31 8.95 20.15 7.80
C LYS A 31 10.41 19.80 7.44
N ARG A 32 11.01 18.83 8.14
CA ARG A 32 12.39 18.39 7.87
C ARG A 32 12.49 17.70 6.50
N TYR A 33 11.57 16.81 6.17
CA TYR A 33 11.54 16.16 4.84
C TYR A 33 11.33 17.16 3.72
N ARG A 34 10.41 18.11 3.90
CA ARG A 34 10.16 19.18 2.95
C ARG A 34 11.40 20.04 2.70
N LEU A 35 12.10 20.47 3.75
CA LEU A 35 13.36 21.23 3.60
C LEU A 35 14.42 20.43 2.83
N LYS A 36 14.56 19.13 3.13
CA LYS A 36 15.48 18.23 2.42
C LYS A 36 15.07 17.97 0.97
N SER A 37 13.79 18.09 0.62
CA SER A 37 13.30 17.82 -0.73
C SER A 37 13.70 18.86 -1.79
N GLY A 38 14.08 20.08 -1.38
CA GLY A 38 14.31 21.20 -2.31
C GLY A 38 13.05 21.72 -3.02
N LEU A 39 11.88 21.12 -2.78
CA LEU A 39 10.58 21.54 -3.34
C LEU A 39 9.91 22.67 -2.54
N ASN A 40 10.51 23.08 -1.43
CA ASN A 40 10.02 24.15 -0.55
C ASN A 40 9.84 25.50 -1.25
N LYS A 41 10.59 25.77 -2.33
CA LYS A 41 10.45 26.98 -3.14
C LYS A 41 9.32 26.89 -4.19
N LYS A 42 8.86 25.69 -4.50
CA LYS A 42 7.88 25.40 -5.57
C LYS A 42 6.48 25.10 -5.02
N LEU A 43 6.40 24.52 -3.83
CA LEU A 43 5.15 24.08 -3.22
C LEU A 43 4.92 24.75 -1.86
N LYS A 44 3.68 25.21 -1.66
CA LYS A 44 3.18 25.62 -0.35
C LYS A 44 3.20 24.43 0.61
N ASP A 45 3.38 24.72 1.90
CA ASP A 45 3.46 23.72 2.97
C ASP A 45 2.33 22.70 2.92
N ASP A 46 1.07 23.17 2.90
CA ASP A 46 -0.09 22.28 2.95
C ASP A 46 -0.18 21.37 1.71
N ILE A 47 0.18 21.87 0.53
CA ILE A 47 0.21 21.07 -0.71
C ILE A 47 1.30 20.00 -0.62
N TRP A 48 2.48 20.36 -0.10
CA TRP A 48 3.56 19.39 0.06
C TRP A 48 3.18 18.30 1.06
N TYR A 49 2.55 18.66 2.19
CA TYR A 49 2.11 17.68 3.20
C TYR A 49 1.01 16.76 2.65
N ASP A 50 0.06 17.32 1.89
CA ASP A 50 -1.01 16.53 1.27
C ASP A 50 -0.45 15.49 0.28
N LEU A 51 0.47 15.91 -0.60
CA LEU A 51 1.16 15.00 -1.54
C LEU A 51 1.98 13.94 -0.81
N PHE A 52 2.62 14.28 0.31
CA PHE A 52 3.39 13.31 1.09
C PHE A 52 2.49 12.25 1.73
N LEU A 53 1.40 12.66 2.37
CA LEU A 53 0.41 11.76 2.95
C LEU A 53 -0.22 10.86 1.90
N GLU A 54 -0.55 11.43 0.75
CA GLU A 54 -1.14 10.70 -0.35
C GLU A 54 -0.17 9.66 -0.92
N LYS A 55 1.10 10.03 -1.17
CA LYS A 55 2.12 9.06 -1.62
C LYS A 55 2.38 7.97 -0.58
N ALA A 56 2.34 8.29 0.71
CA ALA A 56 2.43 7.30 1.78
C ALA A 56 1.26 6.32 1.76
N ALA A 57 0.02 6.82 1.63
CA ALA A 57 -1.17 5.98 1.52
C ALA A 57 -1.10 5.04 0.30
N TYR A 58 -0.70 5.57 -0.86
CA TYR A 58 -0.52 4.76 -2.07
C TYR A 58 0.57 3.68 -1.91
N ASN A 59 1.66 3.96 -1.17
CA ASN A 59 2.68 2.96 -0.87
C ASN A 59 2.11 1.80 -0.04
N TYR A 60 1.25 2.11 0.93
CA TYR A 60 0.54 1.08 1.69
C TYR A 60 -0.48 0.32 0.85
N CYS A 61 -1.25 0.99 -0.02
CA CYS A 61 -2.12 0.29 -0.98
C CYS A 61 -1.34 -0.71 -1.83
N ALA A 62 -0.15 -0.33 -2.31
CA ALA A 62 0.72 -1.23 -3.06
C ALA A 62 1.15 -2.44 -2.22
N LYS A 63 1.62 -2.22 -0.99
CA LYS A 63 1.99 -3.31 -0.06
C LYS A 63 0.83 -4.27 0.22
N PHE A 64 -0.35 -3.75 0.51
CA PHE A 64 -1.54 -4.57 0.75
C PHE A 64 -1.94 -5.42 -0.46
N LEU A 65 -1.91 -4.83 -1.67
CA LEU A 65 -2.18 -5.57 -2.90
C LEU A 65 -1.17 -6.69 -3.14
N LEU A 66 0.12 -6.43 -2.89
CA LEU A 66 1.19 -7.43 -3.03
C LEU A 66 1.02 -8.56 -2.01
N ILE A 67 0.80 -8.25 -0.74
CA ILE A 67 0.52 -9.27 0.29
C ILE A 67 -0.66 -10.13 -0.14
N LYS A 68 -1.80 -9.51 -0.49
CA LYS A 68 -3.01 -10.24 -0.86
C LYS A 68 -2.79 -11.16 -2.07
N PHE A 69 -2.07 -10.65 -3.07
CA PHE A 69 -1.72 -11.42 -4.26
C PHE A 69 -0.86 -12.65 -3.92
N PHE A 70 0.17 -12.48 -3.10
CA PHE A 70 1.08 -13.56 -2.73
C PHE A 70 0.41 -14.58 -1.79
N GLU A 71 -0.47 -14.16 -0.89
CA GLU A 71 -1.26 -15.07 -0.04
C GLU A 71 -2.21 -15.93 -0.87
N ASP A 72 -2.97 -15.31 -1.78
CA ASP A 72 -3.97 -16.03 -2.56
C ASP A 72 -3.35 -17.00 -3.57
N THR A 73 -2.19 -16.64 -4.12
CA THR A 73 -1.40 -17.52 -5.00
C THR A 73 -0.57 -18.55 -4.22
N GLY A 74 -0.63 -18.55 -2.88
CA GLY A 74 0.00 -19.55 -2.02
C GLY A 74 1.53 -19.39 -1.87
N ARG A 75 2.08 -18.23 -2.21
CA ARG A 75 3.51 -17.94 -2.11
C ARG A 75 3.96 -17.60 -0.70
N ILE A 76 3.04 -17.08 0.12
CA ILE A 76 3.20 -16.89 1.57
C ILE A 76 2.01 -17.48 2.32
N GLY A 77 2.14 -17.69 3.63
CA GLY A 77 1.05 -18.20 4.44
C GLY A 77 -0.10 -17.20 4.55
N SER A 78 -1.35 -17.67 4.50
CA SER A 78 -2.54 -16.81 4.59
C SER A 78 -2.69 -16.14 5.95
N LYS A 79 -2.82 -14.80 5.97
CA LYS A 79 -3.10 -13.99 7.17
C LYS A 79 -4.24 -13.00 6.94
N ILE A 80 -4.22 -12.24 5.85
CA ILE A 80 -5.19 -11.17 5.60
C ILE A 80 -6.32 -11.56 4.63
N ASN A 81 -6.18 -12.66 3.90
CA ASN A 81 -7.28 -13.21 3.11
C ASN A 81 -8.32 -13.93 3.99
N LYS A 82 -9.45 -14.30 3.38
CA LYS A 82 -10.58 -14.92 4.10
C LYS A 82 -10.18 -16.16 4.92
N SER A 83 -9.37 -17.06 4.37
CA SER A 83 -8.96 -18.28 5.09
C SER A 83 -7.97 -18.00 6.22
N GLY A 84 -7.12 -16.98 6.07
CA GLY A 84 -6.24 -16.50 7.14
C GLY A 84 -7.03 -15.93 8.32
N LEU A 85 -8.03 -15.11 8.03
CA LEU A 85 -8.91 -14.52 9.05
C LEU A 85 -9.75 -15.57 9.78
N GLU A 86 -10.32 -16.54 9.07
CA GLU A 86 -11.06 -17.65 9.69
C GLU A 86 -10.17 -18.41 10.70
N LYS A 87 -8.95 -18.78 10.31
CA LYS A 87 -7.99 -19.44 11.21
C LYS A 87 -7.62 -18.56 12.41
N TRP A 88 -7.49 -17.25 12.19
CA TRP A 88 -7.16 -16.32 13.26
C TRP A 88 -8.30 -16.18 14.28
N HIS A 89 -9.54 -16.07 13.80
CA HIS A 89 -10.72 -16.04 14.65
C HIS A 89 -10.87 -17.32 15.47
N ASP A 90 -10.58 -18.49 14.88
CA ASP A 90 -10.61 -19.77 15.59
C ASP A 90 -9.50 -19.88 16.65
N LEU A 91 -8.32 -19.32 16.38
CA LEU A 91 -7.16 -19.37 17.27
C LEU A 91 -7.31 -18.42 18.47
N VAL A 92 -7.91 -17.25 18.28
CA VAL A 92 -7.89 -16.17 19.27
C VAL A 92 -9.31 -15.74 19.66
N THR A 93 -9.85 -16.35 20.71
CA THR A 93 -11.22 -16.15 21.23
C THR A 93 -11.53 -14.73 21.73
N ASN A 94 -10.53 -13.85 21.90
CA ASN A 94 -10.70 -12.52 22.51
C ASN A 94 -9.94 -11.38 21.81
N ILE A 95 -9.44 -11.59 20.59
CA ILE A 95 -8.63 -10.57 19.89
C ILE A 95 -8.99 -10.50 18.40
N GLY A 96 -10.29 -10.39 18.12
CA GLY A 96 -10.80 -10.14 16.77
C GLY A 96 -10.36 -8.81 16.15
N ALA A 97 -9.59 -7.97 16.86
CA ALA A 97 -9.25 -6.61 16.48
C ALA A 97 -7.74 -6.34 16.30
N GLN A 98 -6.86 -7.35 16.37
CA GLN A 98 -5.40 -7.15 16.18
C GLN A 98 -4.98 -7.20 14.69
N TYR A 99 -5.72 -6.50 13.83
CA TYR A 99 -5.47 -6.47 12.40
C TYR A 99 -4.08 -5.88 12.05
N GLY A 100 -3.57 -4.95 12.86
CA GLY A 100 -2.24 -4.38 12.71
C GLY A 100 -1.14 -5.42 12.92
N ASN A 101 -1.32 -6.37 13.85
CA ASN A 101 -0.38 -7.48 14.04
C ASN A 101 -0.42 -8.46 12.87
N LEU A 102 -1.60 -8.78 12.34
CA LEU A 102 -1.73 -9.61 11.15
C LEU A 102 -1.02 -8.99 9.95
N TYR A 103 -1.19 -7.69 9.75
CA TYR A 103 -0.49 -6.95 8.70
C TYR A 103 1.04 -7.01 8.87
N LYS A 104 1.56 -6.78 10.08
CA LYS A 104 3.01 -6.84 10.37
C LYS A 104 3.60 -8.24 10.13
N LEU A 105 2.86 -9.30 10.50
CA LEU A 105 3.26 -10.67 10.21
C LEU A 105 3.32 -10.92 8.70
N ALA A 106 2.33 -10.41 7.95
CA ALA A 106 2.32 -10.53 6.50
C ALA A 106 3.46 -9.75 5.83
N GLU A 107 3.78 -8.53 6.30
CA GLU A 107 4.97 -7.81 5.84
C GLU A 107 6.26 -8.59 6.11
N SER A 108 6.38 -9.24 7.28
CA SER A 108 7.54 -10.06 7.62
C SER A 108 7.72 -11.23 6.65
N ASP A 109 6.63 -11.96 6.36
CA ASP A 109 6.65 -13.05 5.38
C ASP A 109 7.07 -12.57 3.99
N MET A 110 6.66 -11.36 3.58
CA MET A 110 7.07 -10.79 2.30
C MET A 110 8.58 -10.53 2.26
N VAL A 111 9.19 -10.03 3.34
CA VAL A 111 10.64 -9.73 3.37
C VAL A 111 11.50 -11.00 3.27
N GLU A 112 10.97 -12.17 3.65
CA GLU A 112 11.67 -13.45 3.47
C GLU A 112 11.80 -13.85 1.99
N LEU A 113 10.93 -13.33 1.11
CA LEU A 113 11.03 -13.53 -0.33
C LEU A 113 12.04 -12.54 -0.94
N GLU A 114 13.04 -13.06 -1.66
CA GLU A 114 14.15 -12.27 -2.19
C GLU A 114 13.68 -11.08 -3.05
N GLU A 115 12.71 -11.32 -3.94
CA GLU A 115 12.16 -10.31 -4.84
C GLU A 115 11.33 -9.23 -4.12
N MET A 116 10.88 -9.50 -2.89
CA MET A 116 10.03 -8.60 -2.10
C MET A 116 10.81 -7.81 -1.04
N ARG A 117 12.09 -8.11 -0.81
CA ARG A 117 12.94 -7.38 0.15
C ARG A 117 13.01 -5.87 -0.12
N ILE A 118 13.16 -5.48 -1.38
CA ILE A 118 13.24 -4.05 -1.77
C ILE A 118 11.86 -3.38 -1.64
N PRO A 119 10.77 -3.94 -2.23
CA PRO A 119 9.41 -3.37 -2.09
C PRO A 119 8.96 -3.13 -0.64
N PHE A 120 9.34 -4.02 0.29
CA PHE A 120 8.95 -3.93 1.70
C PHE A 120 9.99 -3.26 2.61
N LYS A 121 11.12 -2.81 2.07
CA LYS A 121 12.11 -2.03 2.83
C LYS A 121 11.51 -0.71 3.30
N LYS A 122 11.71 -0.36 4.57
CA LYS A 122 11.27 0.92 5.15
C LYS A 122 11.81 2.12 4.37
N VAL A 123 10.92 3.06 4.05
CA VAL A 123 11.17 4.34 3.39
C VAL A 123 10.62 5.51 4.24
N ASP A 124 10.94 6.74 3.87
CA ASP A 124 10.50 7.95 4.59
C ASP A 124 8.97 8.02 4.74
N TYR A 125 8.23 7.44 3.81
CA TYR A 125 6.77 7.37 3.81
C TYR A 125 6.19 6.44 4.89
N ASP A 126 6.98 5.48 5.40
CA ASP A 126 6.56 4.57 6.48
C ASP A 126 6.68 5.21 7.88
N ILE A 127 6.83 6.54 7.95
CA ILE A 127 6.73 7.29 9.20
C ILE A 127 5.33 7.17 9.84
N TYR A 128 4.32 6.90 9.03
CA TYR A 128 2.94 6.67 9.44
C TYR A 128 2.68 5.18 9.49
N GLU A 129 2.71 4.58 10.67
CA GLU A 129 2.50 3.14 10.79
C GLU A 129 1.04 2.75 10.51
N ILE A 130 0.84 1.53 9.99
CA ILE A 130 -0.48 0.90 9.89
C ILE A 130 -0.85 0.35 11.27
N ASP A 131 -1.82 0.98 11.91
CA ASP A 131 -2.42 0.52 13.16
C ASP A 131 -3.59 -0.44 12.90
N ASP A 132 -4.23 -0.90 13.98
CA ASP A 132 -5.34 -1.86 13.88
C ASP A 132 -6.51 -1.32 13.07
N GLU A 133 -6.85 -0.03 13.21
CA GLU A 133 -7.98 0.59 12.52
C GLU A 133 -7.75 0.68 10.99
N LEU A 134 -6.57 1.12 10.57
CA LEU A 134 -6.21 1.18 9.15
C LEU A 134 -6.08 -0.23 8.55
N ALA A 135 -5.49 -1.16 9.29
CA ALA A 135 -5.36 -2.54 8.87
C ALA A 135 -6.73 -3.19 8.70
N GLU A 136 -7.60 -3.08 9.70
CA GLU A 136 -8.97 -3.61 9.67
C GLU A 136 -9.72 -3.09 8.45
N PHE A 137 -9.72 -1.78 8.24
CA PHE A 137 -10.39 -1.16 7.09
C PHE A 137 -9.98 -1.79 5.76
N MET A 138 -8.67 -1.95 5.55
CA MET A 138 -8.16 -2.48 4.29
C MET A 138 -8.37 -3.99 4.17
N ILE A 139 -8.13 -4.73 5.24
CA ILE A 139 -8.23 -6.19 5.27
C ILE A 139 -9.68 -6.63 5.06
N GLU A 140 -10.64 -5.98 5.73
CA GLU A 140 -12.07 -6.25 5.58
C GLU A 140 -12.57 -5.98 4.16
N LYS A 141 -11.99 -5.02 3.44
CA LYS A 141 -12.28 -4.80 2.02
C LYS A 141 -11.60 -5.84 1.13
N LEU A 142 -10.31 -6.10 1.34
CA LEU A 142 -9.53 -6.98 0.47
C LEU A 142 -9.92 -8.46 0.59
N LYS A 143 -10.37 -8.92 1.76
CA LYS A 143 -10.78 -10.33 1.96
C LYS A 143 -11.92 -10.77 1.04
N GLU A 144 -12.74 -9.84 0.55
CA GLU A 144 -13.87 -10.08 -0.34
C GLU A 144 -13.43 -10.39 -1.78
N TYR A 145 -12.15 -10.22 -2.10
CA TYR A 145 -11.61 -10.45 -3.44
C TYR A 145 -10.70 -11.68 -3.47
N ASP A 146 -10.87 -12.53 -4.47
CA ASP A 146 -9.97 -13.66 -4.75
C ASP A 146 -8.99 -13.29 -5.87
N PHE A 147 -7.72 -13.18 -5.52
CA PHE A 147 -6.62 -12.81 -6.41
C PHE A 147 -5.95 -14.05 -7.03
N LYS A 148 -6.41 -15.28 -6.76
CA LYS A 148 -5.84 -16.52 -7.36
C LYS A 148 -5.76 -16.49 -8.88
N THR A 149 -6.73 -15.83 -9.51
CA THR A 149 -6.82 -15.73 -10.98
C THR A 149 -6.21 -14.44 -11.52
N PHE A 150 -5.69 -13.57 -10.66
CA PHE A 150 -5.09 -12.31 -11.09
C PHE A 150 -3.68 -12.58 -11.59
N SER A 151 -3.23 -11.76 -12.53
CA SER A 151 -1.83 -11.70 -12.95
C SER A 151 -1.20 -10.40 -12.44
N TYR A 152 0.12 -10.29 -12.52
CA TYR A 152 0.80 -9.03 -12.25
C TYR A 152 0.28 -7.87 -13.13
N GLN A 153 -0.09 -8.16 -14.39
CA GLN A 153 -0.75 -7.19 -15.27
C GLN A 153 -2.09 -6.69 -14.71
N THR A 154 -2.84 -7.53 -14.00
CA THR A 154 -4.08 -7.12 -13.32
C THR A 154 -3.79 -6.21 -12.14
N LEU A 155 -2.77 -6.53 -11.31
CA LEU A 155 -2.34 -5.65 -10.22
C LEU A 155 -1.86 -4.28 -10.74
N TYR A 156 -1.04 -4.28 -11.80
CA TYR A 156 -0.59 -3.06 -12.48
C TYR A 156 -1.78 -2.21 -12.92
N LYS A 157 -2.80 -2.82 -13.55
CA LYS A 157 -4.01 -2.10 -13.99
C LYS A 157 -4.80 -1.52 -12.82
N ILE A 158 -5.01 -2.30 -11.74
CA ILE A 158 -5.69 -1.81 -10.53
C ILE A 158 -4.96 -0.57 -10.00
N PHE A 159 -3.65 -0.68 -9.80
CA PHE A 159 -2.88 0.38 -9.17
C PHE A 159 -2.75 1.63 -10.04
N THR A 160 -2.45 1.48 -11.33
CA THR A 160 -2.32 2.64 -12.23
C THR A 160 -3.64 3.37 -12.44
N SER A 161 -4.79 2.66 -12.42
CA SER A 161 -6.11 3.27 -12.46
C SER A 161 -6.40 4.19 -11.28
N MET A 162 -5.76 3.99 -10.12
CA MET A 162 -5.90 4.87 -8.96
C MET A 162 -4.75 5.87 -8.77
N TYR A 163 -3.53 5.53 -9.16
CA TYR A 163 -2.33 6.32 -8.89
C TYR A 163 -1.97 7.29 -10.01
N LEU A 164 -1.96 6.83 -11.26
CA LEU A 164 -1.55 7.67 -12.41
C LEU A 164 -2.72 8.45 -13.00
N ASN A 165 -3.93 7.89 -12.90
CA ASN A 165 -5.14 8.51 -13.45
C ASN A 165 -5.87 9.41 -12.44
N ASP A 166 -5.27 9.73 -11.30
CA ASP A 166 -5.86 10.68 -10.36
C ASP A 166 -5.68 12.11 -10.85
N LYS A 167 -6.70 12.59 -11.59
CA LYS A 167 -6.76 13.94 -12.15
C LYS A 167 -6.80 15.05 -11.09
N ARG A 168 -6.90 14.73 -9.80
CA ARG A 168 -6.87 15.71 -8.70
C ARG A 168 -5.50 16.37 -8.51
N GLN A 169 -4.46 15.87 -9.18
CA GLN A 169 -3.08 16.19 -8.82
C GLN A 169 -2.42 17.25 -9.71
N GLY A 170 -1.75 18.21 -9.04
CA GLY A 170 -0.69 19.05 -9.60
C GLY A 170 0.56 18.22 -9.94
N PRO A 171 1.81 18.66 -9.68
CA PRO A 171 3.01 17.93 -10.14
C PRO A 171 2.92 16.43 -9.84
N SER A 172 3.09 15.60 -10.88
CA SER A 172 2.82 14.16 -10.84
C SER A 172 3.44 13.51 -9.61
N LEU A 173 2.60 12.84 -8.80
CA LEU A 173 2.97 12.15 -7.54
C LEU A 173 4.17 11.20 -7.72
N GLN A 174 4.30 10.64 -8.92
CA GLN A 174 5.42 9.80 -9.32
C GLN A 174 6.76 10.51 -9.07
N TYR A 175 6.86 11.77 -9.48
CA TYR A 175 8.09 12.57 -9.38
C TYR A 175 8.17 13.39 -8.08
N PHE A 176 7.23 13.21 -7.15
CA PHE A 176 7.24 13.92 -5.87
C PHE A 176 8.25 13.31 -4.89
N TYR A 177 9.13 14.18 -4.36
CA TYR A 177 10.11 13.94 -3.29
C TYR A 177 11.11 12.79 -3.50
N LYS A 178 10.71 11.56 -3.18
CA LYS A 178 11.53 10.34 -3.25
C LYS A 178 10.70 9.19 -3.83
N PRO A 179 11.33 8.16 -4.41
CA PRO A 179 10.60 6.95 -4.80
C PRO A 179 10.01 6.24 -3.56
N ALA A 180 8.92 5.52 -3.77
CA ALA A 180 8.31 4.66 -2.77
C ALA A 180 8.37 3.21 -3.28
N ASN A 181 9.12 2.34 -2.61
CA ASN A 181 9.59 1.08 -3.20
C ASN A 181 8.45 0.16 -3.67
N ALA A 182 7.36 0.04 -2.92
CA ALA A 182 6.24 -0.81 -3.31
C ALA A 182 5.49 -0.24 -4.53
N ILE A 183 5.40 1.09 -4.63
CA ILE A 183 4.84 1.77 -5.81
C ILE A 183 5.71 1.47 -7.03
N GLU A 184 7.02 1.73 -6.92
CA GLU A 184 7.95 1.53 -8.03
C GLU A 184 7.92 0.08 -8.51
N TYR A 185 7.89 -0.88 -7.59
CA TYR A 185 7.77 -2.30 -7.93
C TYR A 185 6.52 -2.60 -8.78
N ILE A 186 5.35 -2.12 -8.35
CA ILE A 186 4.11 -2.34 -9.12
C ILE A 186 4.18 -1.65 -10.49
N LEU A 187 4.74 -0.45 -10.57
CA LEU A 187 4.88 0.28 -11.83
C LEU A 187 5.88 -0.38 -12.78
N ASP A 188 6.90 -1.06 -12.25
CA ASP A 188 7.97 -1.73 -13.00
C ASP A 188 7.71 -3.22 -13.28
N ILE A 189 6.55 -3.75 -12.86
CA ILE A 189 6.12 -5.16 -13.10
C ILE A 189 6.40 -5.65 -14.52
N LYS A 190 6.21 -4.79 -15.53
CA LYS A 190 6.43 -5.14 -16.94
C LYS A 190 7.90 -5.46 -17.25
N ASN A 191 8.84 -4.76 -16.62
CA ASN A 191 10.26 -5.00 -16.78
C ASN A 191 10.74 -6.18 -15.90
N HIS A 192 10.00 -6.54 -14.84
CA HIS A 192 10.29 -7.70 -14.01
C HIS A 192 9.83 -9.03 -14.64
N GLU A 193 8.71 -9.07 -15.38
CA GLU A 193 8.26 -10.27 -16.10
C GLU A 193 9.27 -10.72 -17.18
N GLU A 194 10.00 -9.79 -17.80
CA GLU A 194 11.03 -10.10 -18.81
C GLU A 194 12.30 -10.73 -18.22
N ASN A 195 12.60 -10.45 -16.95
CA ASN A 195 13.80 -10.96 -16.26
C ASN A 195 13.58 -12.31 -15.54
N LEU A 196 12.33 -12.78 -15.44
CA LEU A 196 11.99 -14.08 -14.85
C LEU A 196 11.86 -15.21 -15.89
N VAL A 197 12.00 -14.87 -17.18
CA VAL A 197 11.92 -15.80 -18.32
C VAL A 197 13.30 -16.04 -18.96
N GLN A 198 14.37 -15.50 -18.37
CA GLN A 198 15.77 -15.80 -18.71
C GLN A 198 16.40 -16.73 -17.68
#